data_AF-A0A849RBW4-F1
#
_entry.id   AF-A0A849RBW4-F1
#
_cell.length_a   1.000
_cell.length_b   1.000
_cell.length_c   1.000
_cell.angle_alpha   90.00
_cell.angle_beta   90.00
_cell.angle_gamma   90.00
#
_symmetry.space_group_name_H-M   'P 1'
#
loop_
_entity.id
_entity.type
_entity.pdbx_description
1 polymer ?
#
loop_
_entity_poly.entity_id
_entity_poly.type
_entity_poly.pdbx_seq_one_letter_code
_entity_poly.pdbx_strand_id
1 'polypeptide(L)' 'MPYAPDFRWMLGMDDTPWYPAAKLFRQTEIGDWDGVINKIENALKLYPYTQYCWCRQHTPENLIGLY' A
#
# COMPACT_ATOMS: atom_id res chain seq x y z
N MET A 1 25.47 8.49 14.44
CA MET A 1 24.33 7.53 14.54
C MET A 1 24.51 6.47 13.45
N PRO A 2 24.09 5.22 13.66
CA PRO A 2 24.20 4.17 12.63
C PRO A 2 23.23 4.48 11.48
N TYR A 3 23.74 4.43 10.25
CA TYR A 3 22.96 4.64 9.02
C TYR A 3 22.15 3.41 8.60
N ALA A 4 22.29 2.30 9.32
CA ALA A 4 21.61 1.05 9.02
C ALA A 4 20.16 1.07 9.55
N PRO A 5 19.17 0.66 8.75
CA PRO A 5 17.80 0.50 9.22
C PRO A 5 17.70 -0.61 10.26
N ASP A 6 16.74 -0.50 11.17
CA ASP A 6 16.47 -1.54 12.18
C ASP A 6 16.20 -2.90 11.52
N PHE A 7 16.73 -3.96 12.13
CA PHE A 7 16.71 -5.33 11.57
C PHE A 7 15.29 -5.84 11.27
N ARG A 8 14.28 -5.34 11.98
CA ARG A 8 12.87 -5.71 11.78
C ARG A 8 12.36 -5.36 10.39
N TRP A 9 12.96 -4.36 9.77
CA TRP A 9 12.50 -3.87 8.47
C TRP A 9 13.10 -4.61 7.28
N MET A 10 14.07 -5.51 7.50
CA MET A 10 14.74 -6.37 6.50
C MET A 10 15.32 -5.64 5.27
N LEU A 11 16.46 -6.09 4.75
CA LEU A 11 17.02 -5.49 3.53
C LEU A 11 16.54 -6.26 2.30
N GLY A 12 15.95 -5.56 1.33
CA GLY A 12 15.50 -6.14 0.05
C GLY A 12 14.06 -6.63 0.00
N MET A 13 13.25 -6.36 1.04
CA MET A 13 11.81 -6.61 1.03
C MET A 13 11.03 -5.33 1.30
N ASP A 14 9.90 -5.20 0.60
CA ASP A 14 8.98 -4.07 0.75
C ASP A 14 7.90 -4.36 1.78
N ASP A 15 7.64 -5.62 2.13
CA ASP A 15 6.65 -5.98 3.16
C ASP A 15 7.35 -6.77 4.28
N THR A 16 6.78 -6.78 5.49
CA THR A 16 7.36 -7.53 6.64
C THR A 16 6.45 -8.68 7.07
N PRO A 17 7.01 -9.79 7.60
CA PRO A 17 6.22 -10.94 8.07
C PRO A 17 5.19 -10.56 9.14
N TRP A 18 5.52 -9.55 9.95
CA TRP A 18 4.67 -9.09 11.05
C TRP A 18 3.64 -8.04 10.62
N TYR A 19 3.88 -7.35 9.51
CA TYR A 19 2.95 -6.38 8.93
C TYR A 19 2.75 -6.66 7.43
N PRO A 20 2.11 -7.77 7.06
CA PRO A 20 1.92 -8.16 5.65
C PRO A 20 0.98 -7.23 4.89
N ALA A 21 0.16 -6.44 5.60
CA ALA A 21 -0.72 -5.44 5.02
C ALA A 21 -0.04 -4.06 4.86
N ALA A 22 1.17 -3.87 5.40
CA ALA A 22 1.90 -2.62 5.32
C ALA A 22 3.03 -2.73 4.31
N LYS A 23 3.17 -1.70 3.49
CA LYS A 23 4.24 -1.58 2.50
C LYS A 23 5.28 -0.55 2.94
N LEU A 24 6.54 -0.92 2.83
CA LEU A 24 7.71 -0.15 3.19
C LEU A 24 8.26 0.56 1.96
N PHE A 25 8.50 1.86 2.10
CA PHE A 25 9.12 2.68 1.06
C PHE A 25 10.48 3.16 1.55
N ARG A 26 11.52 2.86 0.77
CA ARG A 26 12.91 3.16 1.12
C ARG A 26 13.46 4.24 0.19
N GLN A 27 14.29 5.10 0.76
CA GLN A 27 15.13 6.01 0.01
C GLN A 27 16.04 5.20 -0.91
N THR A 28 16.12 5.62 -2.18
CA THR A 28 17.07 5.02 -3.12
C THR A 28 18.48 5.56 -2.84
N GLU A 29 18.58 6.84 -2.46
CA GLU A 29 19.82 7.51 -2.07
C GLU A 29 19.60 8.32 -0.79
N ILE A 30 20.67 8.55 -0.02
CA ILE A 30 20.57 9.29 1.24
C ILE A 30 20.03 10.70 0.96
N GLY A 31 18.88 11.03 1.55
CA GLY A 31 18.26 12.34 1.42
C GLY A 31 17.25 12.47 0.28
N ASP A 32 17.07 11.44 -0.55
CA ASP A 32 16.03 11.42 -1.59
C ASP A 32 14.64 11.14 -0.99
N TRP A 33 14.07 12.16 -0.35
CA TRP A 33 12.72 12.09 0.20
C TRP A 33 11.65 12.30 -0.86
N ASP A 34 11.91 13.13 -1.86
CA ASP A 34 10.96 13.40 -2.94
C ASP A 34 10.64 12.12 -3.72
N GLY A 35 11.66 11.29 -4.01
CA GLY A 35 11.47 9.97 -4.63
C GLY A 35 10.61 9.03 -3.79
N VAL A 36 10.76 9.04 -2.46
CA VAL A 36 9.94 8.23 -1.53
C VAL A 36 8.49 8.69 -1.53
N ILE A 37 8.25 10.00 -1.41
CA ILE A 37 6.90 10.57 -1.39
C ILE A 37 6.18 10.31 -2.72
N ASN A 38 6.85 10.45 -3.86
CA ASN A 38 6.27 10.13 -5.17
C ASN A 38 5.86 8.66 -5.27
N LYS A 39 6.64 7.73 -4.72
CA LYS A 39 6.30 6.30 -4.68
C LYS A 39 5.05 6.05 -3.81
N ILE A 40 4.94 6.72 -2.66
CA ILE A 40 3.78 6.63 -1.77
C ILE A 40 2.52 7.16 -2.48
N GLU A 41 2.61 8.32 -3.12
CA GLU A 41 1.50 8.94 -3.85
C GLU A 41 0.96 7.99 -4.94
N ASN A 42 1.86 7.40 -5.73
CA ASN A 42 1.50 6.42 -6.74
C ASN A 42 0.82 5.18 -6.14
N ALA A 43 1.32 4.67 -5.01
CA ALA A 43 0.71 3.53 -4.33
C ALA A 43 -0.70 3.84 -3.82
N LEU A 44 -0.93 5.04 -3.31
CA LEU A 44 -2.25 5.48 -2.83
C LEU A 44 -3.24 5.68 -3.99
N LYS A 45 -2.79 6.24 -5.12
CA LYS A 45 -3.63 6.37 -6.33
C LYS A 45 -4.06 5.01 -6.88
N LEU A 46 -3.20 4.01 -6.77
CA LEU A 46 -3.50 2.64 -7.17
C LEU A 46 -4.43 1.90 -6.20
N TYR A 47 -4.67 2.44 -5.00
CA TYR A 47 -5.63 1.87 -4.07
C TYR A 47 -7.03 2.39 -4.44
N PRO A 48 -7.89 1.59 -5.09
CA PRO A 48 -9.24 2.03 -5.38
C PRO A 48 -9.98 2.13 -4.06
N TYR A 49 -10.19 3.36 -3.58
CA TYR A 49 -11.06 3.68 -2.44
C TYR A 49 -12.47 3.02 -2.55
N THR A 50 -12.82 2.51 -3.73
CA THR A 50 -14.11 1.92 -4.08
C THR A 50 -14.22 0.41 -3.90
N GLN A 51 -13.17 -0.32 -3.46
CA GLN A 51 -13.28 -1.78 -3.30
C GLN A 51 -14.25 -2.20 -2.18
N TYR A 52 -14.59 -1.29 -1.26
CA TYR A 52 -15.56 -1.52 -0.19
C TYR A 52 -16.83 -0.67 -0.29
N CYS A 53 -17.05 0.06 -1.40
CA CYS A 53 -18.34 0.71 -1.65
C CYS A 53 -19.34 -0.36 -2.11
N TRP A 54 -19.91 -1.08 -1.15
CA TRP A 54 -20.96 -2.07 -1.34
C TRP A 54 -22.06 -1.61 -2.33
N CYS A 55 -22.46 -0.33 -2.26
CA CYS A 55 -23.44 0.29 -3.15
C CYS A 55 -23.04 0.38 -4.65
N ARG A 56 -21.75 0.31 -5.01
CA ARG A 56 -21.31 0.38 -6.42
C ARG A 56 -21.25 -1.00 -7.06
N GLN A 57 -21.11 -2.05 -6.27
CA GLN A 57 -21.08 -3.44 -6.75
C GLN A 57 -22.48 -4.06 -6.87
N HIS A 58 -23.48 -3.52 -6.16
CA HIS A 58 -24.85 -4.02 -6.16
C HIS A 58 -25.82 -2.89 -6.56
N THR A 59 -26.12 -2.75 -7.86
CA THR A 59 -27.28 -1.97 -8.31
C THR A 59 -28.56 -2.77 -8.02
N PRO A 60 -29.72 -2.11 -7.77
CA PRO A 60 -30.99 -2.81 -7.53
C PRO A 60 -31.38 -3.79 -8.67
N GLU A 61 -30.85 -3.55 -9.86
CA GLU A 61 -31.08 -4.32 -11.08
C GLU A 61 -30.40 -5.71 -11.04
N ASN A 62 -29.35 -5.88 -10.22
CA ASN A 62 -28.57 -7.13 -10.10
C ASN A 62 -28.96 -7.99 -8.89
N LEU A 63 -30.08 -7.68 -8.21
CA LEU A 63 -30.54 -8.42 -7.02
C LEU A 63 -31.42 -9.65 -7.32
N ILE A 64 -31.57 -10.06 -8.58
CA ILE A 64 -32.42 -11.20 -8.99
C ILE A 64 -31.67 -12.55 -8.93
N GLY A 65 -30.52 -12.63 -8.25
CA GLY A 65 -29.64 -13.80 -8.30
C GLY A 65 -29.37 -14.53 -6.98
N LEU A 66 -30.01 -14.16 -5.86
CA LEU A 66 -29.68 -14.72 -4.54
C LEU A 66 -30.87 -15.31 -3.76
N TYR A 67 -31.91 -15.77 -4.46
CA TYR A 67 -32.91 -16.70 -3.92
C TYR A 67 -33.25 -17.78 -4.94
#